data_AF-A0A950JNE6-F1
#
_entry.id   AF-A0A950JNE6-F1
#
_cell.length_a   1.000
_cell.length_b   1.000
_cell.length_c   1.000
_cell.angle_alpha   90.00
_cell.angle_beta   90.00
_cell.angle_gamma   90.00
#
_symmetry.space_group_name_H-M   'P 1'
#
loop_
_entity.id
_entity.type
_entity.pdbx_description
1 polymer ?
#
loop_
_entity_poly.entity_id
_entity_poly.type
_entity_poly.pdbx_seq_one_letter_code
_entity_poly.pdbx_strand_id
1 'polypeptide(L)'
;MQSSESEVYVTKIAAAQRQIDAAIRMSLSGEDELAIHTVIAAAYSIIRDLKSKRGRGEIADGVARGCYAFALDLVESRRTALPPEVEPVAEIIFHIADQIRAGKVKDAADVKFSPDWRFEKLHRVTENRPANFLKHADLDDSATLAQNELTNDWLIARACMGYDDLMHAMTPEMFVFGQLWFAETDDGPGQLPNELVVRLRSADRLERRRMCLQLIEELKDEKAC
;
A
#
# COMPACT_ATOMS: atom_id res chain seq x y z
N MET A 1 -2.63 -22.27 -43.88
CA MET A 1 -1.68 -21.41 -43.15
C MET A 1 -2.11 -21.44 -41.69
N GLN A 2 -1.46 -22.28 -40.87
CA GLN A 2 -1.75 -22.33 -39.44
C GLN A 2 -1.14 -21.07 -38.81
N SER A 3 -1.95 -20.21 -38.20
CA SER A 3 -1.45 -19.17 -37.31
C SER A 3 -0.81 -19.89 -36.13
N SER A 4 0.51 -19.81 -36.00
CA SER A 4 1.17 -20.18 -34.75
C SER A 4 0.63 -19.23 -33.68
N GLU A 5 -0.20 -19.74 -32.77
CA GLU A 5 -0.57 -19.02 -31.56
C GLU A 5 0.71 -18.79 -30.75
N SER A 6 1.17 -17.55 -30.71
CA SER A 6 2.25 -17.15 -29.82
C SER A 6 1.75 -17.19 -28.37
N GLU A 7 2.33 -18.06 -27.56
CA GLU A 7 2.04 -18.15 -26.13
C GLU A 7 2.55 -16.91 -25.39
N VAL A 8 1.68 -16.24 -24.64
CA VAL A 8 2.02 -15.09 -23.80
C VAL A 8 2.29 -15.56 -22.37
N TYR A 9 3.54 -15.45 -21.94
CA TYR A 9 3.94 -15.79 -20.57
C TYR A 9 3.90 -14.56 -19.66
N VAL A 10 3.39 -14.71 -18.44
CA VAL A 10 3.34 -13.64 -17.44
C VAL A 10 4.14 -14.04 -16.20
N THR A 11 5.12 -13.22 -15.82
CA THR A 11 5.90 -13.45 -14.60
C THR A 11 5.07 -13.13 -13.35
N LYS A 12 5.46 -13.66 -12.18
CA LYS A 12 4.76 -13.38 -10.92
C LYS A 12 4.72 -11.88 -10.60
N ILE A 13 5.83 -11.18 -10.80
CA ILE A 13 5.89 -9.71 -10.61
C ILE A 13 4.98 -8.98 -11.59
N ALA A 14 4.97 -9.35 -12.88
CA ALA A 14 4.10 -8.73 -13.86
C ALA A 14 2.61 -9.00 -13.58
N ALA A 15 2.27 -10.20 -13.09
CA ALA A 15 0.92 -10.54 -12.65
C ALA A 15 0.48 -9.68 -11.46
N ALA A 16 1.35 -9.54 -10.44
CA ALA A 16 1.08 -8.70 -9.28
C ALA A 16 0.89 -7.23 -9.68
N GLN A 17 1.77 -6.69 -10.52
CA GLN A 17 1.65 -5.32 -11.03
C GLN A 17 0.30 -5.09 -11.71
N ARG A 18 -0.08 -5.95 -12.68
CA ARG A 18 -1.34 -5.81 -13.41
C ARG A 18 -2.56 -5.87 -12.50
N GLN A 19 -2.52 -6.71 -11.47
CA GLN A 19 -3.59 -6.83 -10.48
C GLN A 19 -3.65 -5.60 -9.57
N ILE A 20 -2.52 -5.05 -9.12
CA ILE A 20 -2.48 -3.80 -8.35
C ILE A 20 -3.06 -2.65 -9.18
N ASP A 21 -2.57 -2.48 -10.40
CA ASP A 21 -3.04 -1.41 -11.29
C ASP A 21 -4.54 -1.56 -11.60
N ALA A 22 -5.04 -2.79 -11.78
CA ALA A 22 -6.46 -3.05 -11.97
C ALA A 22 -7.27 -2.70 -10.72
N ALA A 23 -6.87 -3.15 -9.54
CA ALA A 23 -7.56 -2.84 -8.29
C ALA A 23 -7.63 -1.33 -8.01
N ILE A 24 -6.57 -0.58 -8.32
CA ILE A 24 -6.55 0.89 -8.22
C ILE A 24 -7.60 1.50 -9.15
N ARG A 25 -7.63 1.10 -10.43
CA ARG A 25 -8.62 1.62 -11.39
C ARG A 25 -10.05 1.26 -10.98
N MET A 26 -10.28 0.06 -10.47
CA MET A 26 -11.59 -0.38 -9.95
C MET A 26 -12.02 0.48 -8.75
N SER A 27 -11.12 0.72 -7.78
CA SER A 27 -11.39 1.58 -6.62
C SER A 27 -11.72 3.03 -7.04
N LEU A 28 -10.93 3.59 -7.96
CA LEU A 28 -11.16 4.95 -8.48
C LEU A 28 -12.47 5.05 -9.27
N SER A 29 -12.87 3.99 -9.97
CA SER A 29 -14.12 3.93 -10.73
C SER A 29 -15.35 3.64 -9.84
N GLY A 30 -15.14 3.38 -8.54
CA GLY A 30 -16.22 3.04 -7.61
C GLY A 30 -16.86 1.69 -7.90
N GLU A 31 -16.07 0.71 -8.35
CA GLU A 31 -16.52 -0.66 -8.55
C GLU A 31 -16.84 -1.38 -7.21
N ASP A 32 -17.33 -2.61 -7.32
CA ASP A 32 -17.70 -3.42 -6.17
C ASP A 32 -16.51 -3.71 -5.24
N GLU A 33 -16.68 -3.46 -3.94
CA GLU A 33 -15.61 -3.59 -2.95
C GLU A 33 -15.11 -5.04 -2.80
N LEU A 34 -15.97 -6.05 -2.98
CA LEU A 34 -15.55 -7.44 -2.87
C LEU A 34 -14.73 -7.87 -4.10
N ALA A 35 -15.10 -7.38 -5.29
CA ALA A 35 -14.33 -7.56 -6.51
C ALA A 35 -12.94 -6.91 -6.39
N ILE A 36 -12.88 -5.65 -5.93
CA ILE A 36 -11.61 -4.94 -5.66
C ILE A 36 -10.75 -5.77 -4.69
N HIS A 37 -11.35 -6.20 -3.57
CA HIS A 37 -10.66 -6.96 -2.54
C HIS A 37 -10.03 -8.23 -3.10
N THR A 38 -10.79 -8.97 -3.90
CA THR A 38 -10.35 -10.24 -4.50
C THR A 38 -9.09 -10.03 -5.36
N VAL A 39 -9.11 -9.01 -6.21
CA VAL A 39 -7.98 -8.70 -7.10
C VAL A 39 -6.75 -8.25 -6.30
N ILE A 40 -6.92 -7.32 -5.36
CA ILE A 40 -5.78 -6.80 -4.60
C ILE A 40 -5.21 -7.82 -3.62
N ALA A 41 -6.03 -8.68 -3.01
CA ALA A 41 -5.57 -9.74 -2.11
C ALA A 41 -4.71 -10.78 -2.84
N ALA A 42 -5.06 -11.10 -4.09
CA ALA A 42 -4.24 -11.96 -4.95
C ALA A 42 -2.88 -11.30 -5.28
N ALA A 43 -2.89 -10.02 -5.67
CA ALA A 43 -1.67 -9.25 -5.92
C ALA A 43 -0.76 -9.22 -4.68
N TYR A 44 -1.33 -8.82 -3.54
CA TYR A 44 -0.63 -8.70 -2.27
C TYR A 44 -0.02 -10.03 -1.82
N SER A 45 -0.73 -11.15 -2.00
CA SER A 45 -0.21 -12.48 -1.69
C SER A 45 1.07 -12.78 -2.48
N ILE A 46 1.10 -12.44 -3.78
CA ILE A 46 2.30 -12.61 -4.60
C ILE A 46 3.46 -11.75 -4.07
N ILE A 47 3.21 -10.48 -3.78
CA ILE A 47 4.22 -9.54 -3.27
C ILE A 47 4.79 -10.02 -1.93
N ARG A 48 3.93 -10.37 -0.98
CA ARG A 48 4.32 -10.88 0.34
C ARG A 48 5.19 -12.14 0.22
N ASP A 49 4.77 -13.10 -0.60
CA ASP A 49 5.49 -14.36 -0.75
C ASP A 49 6.86 -14.16 -1.44
N LEU A 50 6.95 -13.22 -2.38
CA LEU A 50 8.23 -12.83 -3.01
C LEU A 50 9.16 -12.09 -2.03
N LYS A 51 8.64 -11.18 -1.20
CA LYS A 51 9.42 -10.53 -0.13
C LYS A 51 9.94 -11.56 0.87
N SER A 52 9.09 -12.49 1.30
CA SER A 52 9.45 -13.57 2.22
C SER A 52 10.59 -14.44 1.66
N LYS A 53 10.53 -14.82 0.38
CA LYS A 53 11.62 -15.55 -0.29
C LYS A 53 12.95 -14.79 -0.35
N ARG A 54 12.92 -13.47 -0.28
CA ARG A 54 14.12 -12.60 -0.23
C ARG A 54 14.58 -12.31 1.21
N GLY A 55 14.03 -13.01 2.22
CA GLY A 55 14.39 -12.82 3.62
C GLY A 55 13.84 -11.53 4.23
N ARG A 56 12.84 -10.91 3.60
CA ARG A 56 12.21 -9.66 4.06
C ARG A 56 10.81 -9.94 4.57
N GLY A 57 10.48 -9.41 5.75
CA GLY A 57 9.14 -9.47 6.32
C GLY A 57 8.34 -8.27 5.87
N GLU A 58 7.23 -8.47 5.15
CA GLU A 58 6.42 -7.36 4.66
C GLU A 58 5.89 -6.48 5.80
N ILE A 59 5.40 -7.09 6.88
CA ILE A 59 4.90 -6.38 8.07
C ILE A 59 6.05 -5.59 8.70
N ALA A 60 7.21 -6.22 8.83
CA ALA A 60 8.36 -5.61 9.47
C ALA A 60 8.84 -4.38 8.70
N ASP A 61 8.95 -4.49 7.38
CA ASP A 61 9.30 -3.41 6.48
C ASP A 61 8.26 -2.28 6.50
N GLY A 62 6.96 -2.63 6.53
CA GLY A 62 5.88 -1.65 6.59
C GLY A 62 5.91 -0.82 7.87
N VAL A 63 6.09 -1.46 9.02
CA VAL A 63 6.24 -0.77 10.30
C VAL A 63 7.51 0.08 10.33
N ALA A 64 8.63 -0.44 9.84
CA ALA A 64 9.89 0.31 9.76
C ALA A 64 9.74 1.58 8.91
N ARG A 65 9.12 1.48 7.72
CA ARG A 65 8.83 2.63 6.84
C ARG A 65 7.93 3.66 7.53
N GLY A 66 6.84 3.21 8.14
CA GLY A 66 5.93 4.10 8.89
C GLY A 66 6.65 4.83 10.02
N CYS A 67 7.43 4.10 10.83
CA CYS A 67 8.19 4.69 11.93
C CYS A 67 9.24 5.69 11.44
N TYR A 68 9.96 5.38 10.37
CA TYR A 68 10.91 6.29 9.73
C TYR A 68 10.23 7.57 9.26
N ALA A 69 9.09 7.46 8.59
CA ALA A 69 8.38 8.62 8.05
C ALA A 69 7.89 9.55 9.18
N PHE A 70 7.31 9.00 10.25
CA PHE A 70 6.93 9.80 11.42
C PHE A 70 8.14 10.44 12.11
N ALA A 71 9.25 9.69 12.24
CA ALA A 71 10.46 10.22 12.82
C ALA A 71 11.03 11.39 12.02
N LEU A 72 11.02 11.28 10.69
CA LEU A 72 11.44 12.35 9.79
C LEU A 72 10.55 13.59 9.95
N ASP A 73 9.23 13.42 10.04
CA ASP A 73 8.30 14.54 10.28
C ASP A 73 8.58 15.27 11.60
N LEU A 74 8.95 14.55 12.67
CA LEU A 74 9.37 15.15 13.94
C LEU A 74 10.70 15.90 13.82
N VAL A 75 11.67 15.35 13.09
CA VAL A 75 12.98 15.99 12.90
C VAL A 75 12.86 17.26 12.08
N GLU A 76 12.04 17.23 11.04
CA GLU A 76 11.78 18.38 10.16
C GLU A 76 10.75 19.37 10.75
N SER A 77 10.26 19.13 11.96
CA SER A 77 9.21 19.94 12.61
C SER A 77 7.92 20.07 11.78
N ARG A 78 7.66 19.10 10.89
CA ARG A 78 6.38 18.96 10.16
C ARG A 78 5.26 18.50 11.08
N ARG A 79 5.62 17.83 12.18
CA ARG A 79 4.72 17.32 13.21
C ARG A 79 5.27 17.63 14.59
N THR A 80 4.39 18.02 15.51
CA THR A 80 4.74 18.31 16.91
C THR A 80 4.32 17.21 17.89
N ALA A 81 3.37 16.36 17.49
CA ALA A 81 2.87 15.24 18.30
C ALA A 81 2.51 14.05 17.42
N LEU A 82 2.76 12.84 17.94
CA LEU A 82 2.37 11.60 17.28
C LEU A 82 0.86 11.34 17.44
N PRO A 83 0.20 10.76 16.42
CA PRO A 83 -1.20 10.39 16.52
C PRO A 83 -1.38 9.18 17.48
N PRO A 84 -2.52 9.06 18.20
CA PRO A 84 -2.74 7.99 19.19
C PRO A 84 -2.60 6.57 18.63
N GLU A 85 -2.86 6.39 17.34
CA GLU A 85 -2.81 5.11 16.65
C GLU A 85 -1.39 4.52 16.57
N VAL A 86 -0.36 5.37 16.64
CA VAL A 86 1.05 4.94 16.60
C VAL A 86 1.69 4.86 17.98
N GLU A 87 0.92 5.10 19.05
CA GLU A 87 1.39 4.98 20.44
C GLU A 87 2.13 3.66 20.72
N PRO A 88 1.68 2.48 20.22
CA PRO A 88 2.40 1.22 20.45
C PRO A 88 3.84 1.18 19.89
N VAL A 89 4.18 2.08 18.97
CA VAL A 89 5.51 2.20 18.34
C VAL A 89 6.15 3.57 18.57
N ALA A 90 5.60 4.42 19.45
CA ALA A 90 6.07 5.78 19.66
C ALA A 90 7.54 5.86 20.12
N GLU A 91 7.96 4.98 21.03
CA GLU A 91 9.36 4.90 21.49
C GLU A 91 10.33 4.60 20.34
N ILE A 92 9.91 3.74 19.40
CA ILE A 92 10.70 3.39 18.21
C ILE A 92 10.83 4.62 17.31
N ILE A 93 9.74 5.35 17.11
CA ILE A 93 9.71 6.59 16.31
C ILE A 93 10.66 7.64 16.90
N PHE A 94 10.58 7.91 18.21
CA PHE A 94 11.48 8.87 18.86
C PHE A 94 12.95 8.43 18.78
N HIS A 95 13.22 7.14 18.97
CA HIS A 95 14.57 6.60 18.82
C HIS A 95 15.11 6.83 17.39
N ILE A 96 14.30 6.56 16.37
CA ILE A 96 14.70 6.80 14.96
C ILE A 96 14.94 8.28 14.73
N ALA A 97 14.11 9.18 15.28
CA ALA A 97 14.28 10.62 15.13
C ALA A 97 15.64 11.10 15.67
N ASP A 98 16.06 10.57 16.82
CA ASP A 98 17.38 10.87 17.39
C ASP A 98 18.53 10.33 16.51
N GLN A 99 18.35 9.14 15.91
CA GLN A 99 19.33 8.57 14.99
C GLN A 99 19.43 9.35 13.67
N ILE A 100 18.31 9.90 13.17
CA ILE A 100 18.28 10.80 12.01
C ILE A 100 19.02 12.10 12.35
N ARG A 101 18.75 12.73 13.50
CA ARG A 101 19.47 13.94 13.97
C ARG A 101 20.98 13.70 14.10
N ALA A 102 21.37 12.50 14.51
CA ALA A 102 22.76 12.07 14.58
C ALA A 102 23.38 11.66 13.23
N GLY A 103 22.62 11.68 12.13
CA GLY A 103 23.07 11.31 10.78
C GLY A 103 23.31 9.81 10.56
N LYS A 104 22.84 8.95 11.48
CA LYS A 104 23.05 7.49 11.46
C LYS A 104 21.99 6.73 10.66
N VAL A 105 20.78 7.28 10.59
CA VAL A 105 19.69 6.79 9.75
C VAL A 105 19.42 7.85 8.69
N LYS A 106 19.44 7.44 7.42
CA LYS A 106 19.24 8.34 6.27
C LYS A 106 18.08 7.91 5.39
N ASP A 107 17.70 6.65 5.48
CA ASP A 107 16.63 6.06 4.70
C ASP A 107 15.81 5.08 5.55
N ALA A 108 14.56 4.83 5.14
CA ALA A 108 13.71 3.82 5.78
C ALA A 108 14.35 2.42 5.78
N ALA A 109 15.17 2.08 4.77
CA ALA A 109 15.90 0.83 4.69
C ALA A 109 16.97 0.65 5.78
N ASP A 110 17.40 1.74 6.43
CA ASP A 110 18.33 1.68 7.57
C ASP A 110 17.63 1.25 8.87
N VAL A 111 16.29 1.36 8.91
CA VAL A 111 15.49 1.03 10.08
C VAL A 111 15.24 -0.47 10.14
N LYS A 112 15.76 -1.10 11.21
CA LYS A 112 15.50 -2.51 11.50
C LYS A 112 14.39 -2.63 12.51
N PHE A 113 13.28 -3.23 12.09
CA PHE A 113 12.21 -3.63 12.98
C PHE A 113 12.07 -5.15 12.96
N SER A 114 11.90 -5.75 14.12
CA SER A 114 11.69 -7.19 14.26
C SER A 114 10.45 -7.38 15.14
N PRO A 115 9.27 -7.58 14.53
CA PRO A 115 8.06 -7.81 15.30
C PRO A 115 8.18 -9.08 16.11
N ASP A 116 7.58 -9.10 17.31
CA ASP A 116 7.39 -10.37 18.00
C ASP A 116 6.30 -11.21 17.30
N TRP A 117 6.27 -12.51 17.61
CA TRP A 117 5.33 -13.44 16.98
C TRP A 117 3.85 -13.11 17.27
N ARG A 118 3.54 -12.36 18.34
CA ARG A 118 2.16 -11.96 18.68
C ARG A 118 1.71 -10.84 17.76
N PHE A 119 2.59 -9.90 17.46
CA PHE A 119 2.37 -8.84 16.48
C PHE A 119 2.12 -9.44 15.09
N GLU A 120 2.98 -10.37 14.65
CA GLU A 120 2.81 -11.07 13.37
C GLU A 120 1.49 -11.86 13.32
N LYS A 121 1.15 -12.59 14.39
CA LYS A 121 -0.08 -13.38 14.46
C LYS A 121 -1.34 -12.52 14.46
N LEU A 122 -1.35 -11.41 15.20
CA LEU A 122 -2.50 -10.49 15.25
C LEU A 122 -2.79 -9.91 13.86
N HIS A 123 -1.76 -9.40 13.18
CA HIS A 123 -1.85 -8.93 11.80
C HIS A 123 -2.36 -10.03 10.86
N ARG A 124 -1.82 -11.25 10.97
CA ARG A 124 -2.24 -12.36 10.11
C ARG A 124 -3.72 -12.74 10.31
N VAL A 125 -4.26 -12.64 11.52
CA VAL A 125 -5.63 -13.06 11.79
C VAL A 125 -6.63 -12.02 11.30
N THR A 126 -6.37 -10.74 11.57
CA THR A 126 -7.27 -9.64 11.16
C THR A 126 -7.30 -9.46 9.65
N GLU A 127 -6.15 -9.60 8.98
CA GLU A 127 -6.03 -9.31 7.54
C GLU A 127 -6.51 -10.47 6.65
N ASN A 128 -6.51 -11.70 7.16
CA ASN A 128 -6.92 -12.87 6.36
C ASN A 128 -8.40 -13.16 6.42
N ARG A 129 -9.21 -12.45 7.21
CA ARG A 129 -10.64 -12.78 7.35
C ARG A 129 -11.40 -12.71 6.03
N PRO A 130 -11.31 -11.63 5.22
CA PRO A 130 -11.94 -11.61 3.90
C PRO A 130 -11.41 -12.70 2.95
N ALA A 131 -10.09 -12.94 2.94
CA ALA A 131 -9.49 -13.98 2.12
C ALA A 131 -9.92 -15.40 2.56
N ASN A 132 -10.13 -15.61 3.86
CA ASN A 132 -10.62 -16.86 4.42
C ASN A 132 -12.10 -17.06 4.06
N PHE A 133 -12.92 -16.01 4.14
CA PHE A 133 -14.32 -16.03 3.72
C PHE A 133 -14.45 -16.48 2.27
N LEU A 134 -13.61 -15.95 1.37
CA LEU A 134 -13.65 -16.28 -0.06
C LEU A 134 -13.18 -17.72 -0.39
N LYS A 135 -12.33 -18.33 0.45
CA LYS A 135 -11.69 -19.62 0.13
C LYS A 135 -12.27 -20.84 0.85
N HIS A 136 -13.04 -20.63 1.93
CA HIS A 136 -13.51 -21.70 2.82
C HIS A 136 -15.04 -21.85 2.84
N ALA A 137 -15.69 -21.58 1.70
CA ALA A 137 -17.13 -21.76 1.55
C ALA A 137 -17.57 -23.23 1.71
N ASP A 138 -16.64 -24.18 1.58
CA ASP A 138 -16.86 -25.60 1.85
C ASP A 138 -16.97 -25.93 3.35
N LEU A 139 -16.40 -25.09 4.21
CA LEU A 139 -16.39 -25.27 5.67
C LEU A 139 -17.44 -24.43 6.40
N ASP A 140 -17.84 -23.31 5.81
CA ASP A 140 -18.85 -22.40 6.37
C ASP A 140 -19.59 -21.63 5.25
N ASP A 141 -20.56 -22.30 4.61
CA ASP A 141 -21.39 -21.75 3.53
C ASP A 141 -22.40 -20.70 4.01
N SER A 142 -22.60 -20.61 5.33
CA SER A 142 -23.51 -19.68 5.99
C SER A 142 -22.84 -18.40 6.49
N ALA A 143 -21.51 -18.34 6.40
CA ALA A 143 -20.73 -17.19 6.83
C ALA A 143 -21.20 -15.90 6.13
N THR A 144 -21.02 -14.78 6.81
CA THR A 144 -21.24 -13.45 6.23
C THR A 144 -20.00 -12.59 6.47
N LEU A 145 -19.75 -11.68 5.54
CA LEU A 145 -18.67 -10.70 5.60
C LEU A 145 -19.29 -9.32 5.42
N ALA A 146 -19.15 -8.45 6.41
CA ALA A 146 -19.63 -7.09 6.29
C ALA A 146 -18.66 -6.27 5.41
N GLN A 147 -19.20 -5.36 4.60
CA GLN A 147 -18.40 -4.57 3.66
C GLN A 147 -17.36 -3.68 4.36
N ASN A 148 -17.63 -3.22 5.59
CA ASN A 148 -16.68 -2.46 6.40
C ASN A 148 -15.51 -3.29 6.94
N GLU A 149 -15.54 -4.61 6.78
CA GLU A 149 -14.41 -5.50 7.07
C GLU A 149 -13.41 -5.56 5.91
N LEU A 150 -13.78 -5.01 4.75
CA LEU A 150 -12.90 -4.90 3.57
C LEU A 150 -12.03 -3.65 3.71
N THR A 151 -10.74 -3.86 3.97
CA THR A 151 -9.75 -2.78 4.10
C THR A 151 -8.99 -2.56 2.79
N ASN A 152 -9.74 -2.33 1.70
CA ASN A 152 -9.20 -2.30 0.34
C ASN A 152 -8.11 -1.26 0.15
N ASP A 153 -8.35 -0.01 0.55
CA ASP A 153 -7.37 1.06 0.36
C ASP A 153 -6.05 0.75 1.10
N TRP A 154 -6.14 0.21 2.32
CA TRP A 154 -4.97 -0.20 3.10
C TRP A 154 -4.21 -1.35 2.40
N LEU A 155 -4.94 -2.32 1.87
CA LEU A 155 -4.35 -3.46 1.17
C LEU A 155 -3.70 -3.04 -0.15
N ILE A 156 -4.30 -2.08 -0.86
CA ILE A 156 -3.71 -1.44 -2.05
C ILE A 156 -2.41 -0.72 -1.66
N ALA A 157 -2.43 0.12 -0.62
CA ALA A 157 -1.25 0.85 -0.16
C ALA A 157 -0.08 -0.11 0.15
N ARG A 158 -0.34 -1.20 0.85
CA ARG A 158 0.67 -2.22 1.18
C ARG A 158 1.20 -2.96 -0.04
N ALA A 159 0.32 -3.32 -0.97
CA ALA A 159 0.75 -3.93 -2.22
C ALA A 159 1.66 -2.97 -3.03
N CYS A 160 1.32 -1.68 -3.08
CA CYS A 160 2.14 -0.65 -3.73
C CYS A 160 3.51 -0.52 -3.06
N MET A 161 3.55 -0.38 -1.73
CA MET A 161 4.80 -0.30 -0.97
C MET A 161 5.66 -1.55 -1.16
N GLY A 162 5.06 -2.74 -1.05
CA GLY A 162 5.78 -3.99 -1.25
C GLY A 162 6.25 -4.21 -2.69
N TYR A 163 5.54 -3.68 -3.69
CA TYR A 163 6.01 -3.68 -5.08
C TYR A 163 7.22 -2.75 -5.24
N ASP A 164 7.14 -1.53 -4.72
CA ASP A 164 8.26 -0.57 -4.70
C ASP A 164 9.50 -1.13 -3.99
N ASP A 165 9.33 -1.83 -2.86
CA ASP A 165 10.41 -2.55 -2.18
C ASP A 165 11.15 -3.57 -3.07
N LEU A 166 10.40 -4.24 -3.97
CA LEU A 166 10.91 -5.32 -4.80
C LEU A 166 11.51 -4.82 -6.11
N MET A 167 10.97 -3.70 -6.63
CA MET A 167 11.21 -3.21 -7.99
C MET A 167 11.84 -1.81 -8.04
N HIS A 168 11.83 -1.05 -6.95
CA HIS A 168 12.27 0.35 -6.86
C HIS A 168 11.64 1.24 -7.94
N ALA A 169 10.40 0.94 -8.28
CA ALA A 169 9.65 1.61 -9.32
C ALA A 169 8.15 1.54 -9.01
N MET A 170 7.43 2.60 -9.33
CA MET A 170 5.97 2.66 -9.26
C MET A 170 5.37 2.86 -10.65
N THR A 171 4.21 2.24 -10.86
CA THR A 171 3.36 2.54 -12.02
C THR A 171 2.66 3.89 -11.85
N PRO A 172 2.13 4.50 -12.92
CA PRO A 172 1.27 5.67 -12.80
C PRO A 172 0.12 5.46 -11.82
N GLU A 173 -0.53 4.29 -11.85
CA GLU A 173 -1.59 3.91 -10.91
C GLU A 173 -1.12 3.95 -9.46
N MET A 174 -0.01 3.27 -9.13
CA MET A 174 0.53 3.23 -7.76
C MET A 174 0.93 4.63 -7.27
N PHE A 175 1.55 5.43 -8.14
CA PHE A 175 1.94 6.80 -7.82
C PHE A 175 0.71 7.65 -7.48
N VAL A 176 -0.29 7.68 -8.37
CA VAL A 176 -1.51 8.47 -8.20
C VAL A 176 -2.32 7.99 -6.99
N PHE A 177 -2.41 6.68 -6.76
CA PHE A 177 -3.05 6.15 -5.56
C PHE A 177 -2.35 6.63 -4.28
N GLY A 178 -1.01 6.66 -4.26
CA GLY A 178 -0.26 7.22 -3.14
C GLY A 178 -0.61 8.68 -2.86
N GLN A 179 -0.77 9.50 -3.92
CA GLN A 179 -1.19 10.90 -3.78
C GLN A 179 -2.61 11.03 -3.22
N LEU A 180 -3.54 10.18 -3.67
CA LEU A 180 -4.89 10.13 -3.13
C LEU A 180 -4.89 9.71 -1.66
N TRP A 181 -4.12 8.68 -1.29
CA TRP A 181 -3.99 8.23 0.08
C TRP A 181 -3.52 9.35 1.02
N PHE A 182 -2.52 10.14 0.61
CA PHE A 182 -2.06 11.31 1.38
C PHE A 182 -3.09 12.46 1.42
N ALA A 183 -3.93 12.58 0.40
CA ALA A 183 -5.01 13.56 0.40
C ALA A 183 -6.15 13.16 1.35
N GLU A 184 -6.39 11.86 1.53
CA GLU A 184 -7.50 11.32 2.35
C GLU A 184 -7.10 11.05 3.80
N THR A 185 -5.81 10.92 4.08
CA THR A 185 -5.29 10.76 5.45
C THR A 185 -4.77 12.11 5.96
N ASP A 186 -5.44 12.68 6.95
CA ASP A 186 -5.02 13.94 7.59
C ASP A 186 -3.66 13.81 8.33
N ASP A 187 -3.25 12.57 8.65
CA ASP A 187 -2.10 12.27 9.51
C ASP A 187 -1.03 11.34 8.90
N GLY A 188 -1.11 11.03 7.60
CA GLY A 188 -0.12 10.19 6.92
C GLY A 188 1.29 10.82 6.97
N PRO A 189 2.34 10.06 7.36
CA PRO A 189 3.66 10.65 7.47
C PRO A 189 4.34 10.85 6.10
N GLY A 190 5.19 11.87 5.98
CA GLY A 190 6.27 11.86 4.97
C GLY A 190 6.03 12.45 3.58
N GLN A 191 5.07 13.36 3.35
CA GLN A 191 5.12 14.22 2.15
C GLN A 191 4.58 15.63 2.42
N LEU A 192 5.33 16.66 2.01
CA LEU A 192 4.77 18.00 1.85
C LEU A 192 3.59 17.87 0.87
N PRO A 193 2.41 18.46 1.17
CA PRO A 193 1.34 18.54 0.19
C PRO A 193 1.89 19.21 -1.05
N ASN A 194 2.13 18.42 -2.10
CA ASN A 194 2.39 18.99 -3.41
C ASN A 194 1.07 19.57 -3.94
N GLU A 195 1.16 20.34 -5.02
CA GLU A 195 0.01 21.00 -5.60
C GLU A 195 -1.14 20.02 -5.89
N LEU A 196 -0.80 18.79 -6.30
CA LEU A 196 -1.78 17.74 -6.54
C LEU A 196 -2.50 17.30 -5.27
N VAL A 197 -1.79 17.02 -4.16
CA VAL A 197 -2.41 16.64 -2.87
C VAL A 197 -3.30 17.77 -2.35
N VAL A 198 -2.87 19.03 -2.46
CA VAL A 198 -3.70 20.20 -2.06
C VAL A 198 -4.98 20.28 -2.89
N ARG A 199 -4.87 20.09 -4.21
CA ARG A 199 -6.02 20.08 -5.11
C ARG A 199 -6.97 18.92 -4.78
N LEU A 200 -6.44 17.71 -4.56
CA LEU A 200 -7.24 16.54 -4.18
C LEU A 200 -7.99 16.75 -2.86
N ARG A 201 -7.34 17.34 -1.84
CA ARG A 201 -8.00 17.67 -0.56
C ARG A 201 -9.16 18.64 -0.71
N SER A 202 -9.06 19.56 -1.67
CA SER A 202 -10.06 20.60 -1.92
C SER A 202 -11.25 20.10 -2.76
N ALA A 203 -11.10 18.97 -3.45
CA ALA A 203 -12.11 18.39 -4.32
C ALA A 203 -13.05 17.45 -3.55
N ASP A 204 -14.29 17.31 -4.03
CA ASP A 204 -15.20 16.29 -3.52
C ASP A 204 -14.74 14.87 -3.91
N ARG A 205 -15.34 13.84 -3.31
CA ARG A 205 -14.91 12.43 -3.51
C ARG A 205 -14.99 11.98 -4.98
N LEU A 206 -16.02 12.41 -5.71
CA LEU A 206 -16.20 12.01 -7.11
C LEU A 206 -15.22 12.76 -8.01
N GLU A 207 -15.03 14.06 -7.74
CA GLU A 207 -14.07 14.89 -8.45
C GLU A 207 -12.63 14.40 -8.23
N ARG A 208 -12.24 14.06 -6.99
CA ARG A 208 -10.94 13.43 -6.68
C ARG A 208 -10.69 12.20 -7.53
N ARG A 209 -11.65 11.27 -7.56
CA ARG A 209 -11.57 10.04 -8.34
C ARG A 209 -11.38 10.32 -9.83
N ARG A 210 -12.14 11.27 -10.39
CA ARG A 210 -12.02 11.68 -11.79
C ARG A 210 -10.64 12.28 -12.08
N MET A 211 -10.14 13.16 -11.21
CA MET A 211 -8.81 13.75 -11.33
C MET A 211 -7.72 12.68 -11.33
N CYS A 212 -7.81 11.70 -10.42
CA CYS A 212 -6.87 10.59 -10.36
C CYS A 212 -6.88 9.75 -11.65
N LEU A 213 -8.06 9.39 -12.16
CA LEU A 213 -8.17 8.63 -13.42
C LEU A 213 -7.59 9.40 -14.60
N GLN A 214 -7.86 10.69 -14.71
CA GLN A 214 -7.30 11.53 -15.77
C GLN A 214 -5.77 11.59 -15.69
N LEU A 215 -5.22 11.82 -14.50
CA LEU A 215 -3.78 11.89 -14.29
C LEU A 215 -3.07 10.57 -14.60
N ILE A 216 -3.70 9.43 -14.32
CA ILE A 216 -3.15 8.11 -14.67
C ILE A 216 -2.97 8.00 -16.19
N GLU A 217 -3.93 8.46 -16.98
CA GLU A 217 -3.85 8.39 -18.44
C GLU A 217 -2.80 9.38 -18.98
N GLU A 218 -2.75 10.61 -18.47
CA GLU A 218 -1.72 11.60 -18.82
C GLU A 218 -0.29 11.05 -18.58
N LEU A 219 -0.05 10.44 -17.42
CA LEU A 219 1.25 9.86 -17.07
C LEU A 219 1.61 8.62 -17.90
N LYS A 220 0.63 7.89 -18.44
CA LYS A 220 0.88 6.76 -19.36
C LYS A 220 1.28 7.26 -20.74
N ASP A 221 0.61 8.29 -21.24
CA ASP A 221 0.90 8.89 -22.53
C ASP A 221 2.31 9.51 -22.55
N GLU A 222 2.73 10.16 -21.46
CA GLU A 222 4.08 10.69 -21.30
C GLU A 222 5.17 9.60 -21.32
N LYS A 223 4.90 8.41 -20.74
CA LYS A 223 5.84 7.28 -20.73
C LYS A 223 5.88 6.52 -22.06
N ALA A 224 4.93 6.73 -22.95
CA ALA A 224 4.85 6.09 -24.26
C ALA A 224 5.61 6.87 -25.36
N CYS A 225 5.98 8.13 -25.11
CA CYS A 225 6.80 8.99 -25.97
C CYS A 225 8.29 8.84 -25.67
#